data_AF-Q7ZZU0-F1
#
_entry.id   AF-Q7ZZU0-F1
#
_cell.length_a   1.000
_cell.length_b   1.000
_cell.length_c   1.000
_cell.angle_alpha   90.00
_cell.angle_beta   90.00
_cell.angle_gamma   90.00
#
_symmetry.space_group_name_H-M   'P 1'
#
loop_
_entity.id
_entity.type
_entity.pdbx_description
1 polymer ?
#
loop_
_entity_poly.entity_id
_entity_poly.type
_entity_poly.pdbx_seq_one_letter_code
_entity_poly.pdbx_strand_id
1 'polypeptide(L)'
;QWSPHNETILASSGTDRRLNVWDLSKIGEEQSAEDAEDGPPELLFIHGGHTAKISDFSWNPNEPWIICSVSEDNIMQVWQMAENIYNDEEPDNTPASELEAQGS
;
A
#
# COMPACT_ATOMS: atom_id res chain seq x y z
N GLN A 1 -0.01 12.95 2.74
CA GLN A 1 -1.03 12.82 3.81
C GLN A 1 -0.71 11.60 4.64
N TRP A 2 -0.75 11.70 5.97
CA TRP A 2 -0.63 10.55 6.87
C TRP A 2 -1.87 9.66 6.78
N SER A 3 -1.69 8.35 6.92
CA SER A 3 -2.81 7.43 7.08
C SER A 3 -3.55 7.75 8.39
N PRO A 4 -4.89 7.78 8.39
CA PRO A 4 -5.67 7.95 9.63
C PRO A 4 -5.74 6.69 10.48
N HIS A 5 -5.25 5.54 9.97
CA HIS A 5 -5.37 4.24 10.64
C HIS A 5 -4.02 3.67 11.11
N ASN A 6 -2.92 4.00 10.42
CA ASN A 6 -1.59 3.43 10.68
C ASN A 6 -0.56 4.54 10.84
N GLU A 7 0.11 4.60 12.00
CA GLU A 7 1.01 5.70 12.36
C GLU A 7 2.31 5.75 11.54
N THR A 8 2.73 4.61 10.99
CA THR A 8 3.95 4.52 10.16
C THR A 8 3.68 4.77 8.68
N ILE A 9 2.42 4.87 8.28
CA ILE A 9 2.03 4.95 6.87
C ILE A 9 1.78 6.39 6.46
N LEU A 10 2.43 6.80 5.38
CA LEU A 10 2.12 8.04 4.67
C LEU A 10 1.92 7.79 3.18
N ALA A 11 1.22 8.70 2.52
CA ALA A 11 1.18 8.76 1.07
C ALA A 11 1.62 10.13 0.56
N SER A 12 2.20 10.16 -0.64
CA SER A 12 2.56 11.36 -1.38
C SER A 12 2.17 11.22 -2.85
N SER A 13 1.90 12.34 -3.53
CA SER A 13 1.57 12.36 -4.96
C SER A 13 2.16 13.61 -5.62
N GLY A 14 2.31 13.60 -6.95
CA GLY A 14 2.87 14.77 -7.64
C GLY A 14 2.67 14.83 -9.15
N THR A 15 3.57 15.59 -9.79
CA THR A 15 3.60 15.87 -11.24
C THR A 15 4.00 14.66 -12.08
N ASP A 16 4.64 13.67 -11.47
CA ASP A 16 5.08 12.41 -12.09
C ASP A 16 3.95 11.42 -12.34
N ARG A 17 2.72 11.77 -11.95
CA ARG A 17 1.48 10.99 -12.11
C ARG A 17 1.41 9.76 -11.21
N ARG A 18 2.28 9.67 -10.20
CA ARG A 18 2.33 8.56 -9.25
C ARG A 18 1.82 9.02 -7.89
N LEU A 19 1.18 8.09 -7.19
CA LEU A 19 0.92 8.22 -5.76
C LEU A 19 1.66 7.08 -5.05
N ASN A 20 2.65 7.46 -4.26
CA ASN A 20 3.48 6.52 -3.52
C ASN A 20 2.93 6.39 -2.10
N VAL A 21 2.80 5.16 -1.63
CA VAL A 21 2.55 4.83 -0.23
C VAL A 21 3.86 4.36 0.37
N TRP A 22 4.17 4.89 1.55
CA TRP A 22 5.41 4.65 2.26
C TRP A 22 5.11 4.06 3.64
N ASP A 23 5.91 3.09 4.07
CA ASP A 23 5.90 2.55 5.43
C ASP A 23 7.21 2.86 6.13
N LEU A 24 7.15 3.80 7.08
CA LEU A 24 8.32 4.25 7.81
C LEU A 24 8.87 3.19 8.78
N SER A 25 8.12 2.13 9.07
CA SER A 25 8.62 1.03 9.91
C SER A 25 9.77 0.27 9.24
N LYS A 26 9.80 0.28 7.89
CA LYS A 26 10.78 -0.44 7.07
C LYS A 26 12.06 0.37 6.78
N ILE A 27 12.18 1.59 7.33
CA ILE A 27 13.38 2.40 7.15
C ILE A 27 14.62 1.68 7.70
N GLY A 28 15.61 1.49 6.84
CA GLY A 28 16.88 0.87 7.20
C GLY A 28 16.87 -0.66 7.17
N GLU A 29 15.80 -1.28 6.70
CA GLU A 29 15.80 -2.72 6.39
C GLU A 29 16.80 -3.04 5.28
N GLU A 30 17.42 -4.22 5.35
CA GLU A 30 18.31 -4.70 4.31
C GLU A 30 17.49 -5.21 3.11
N GLN A 31 17.87 -4.77 1.92
CA GLN A 31 17.25 -5.22 0.65
C GLN A 31 18.27 -5.97 -0.20
N SER A 32 17.77 -6.84 -1.08
CA SER A 32 18.61 -7.39 -2.13
C SER A 32 19.04 -6.28 -3.10
N ALA A 33 20.11 -6.51 -3.87
CA ALA A 33 20.55 -5.54 -4.87
C ALA A 33 19.53 -5.35 -6.00
N GLU A 34 18.64 -6.33 -6.24
CA GLU A 34 17.57 -6.24 -7.23
C GLU A 34 16.44 -5.33 -6.70
N ASP A 35 15.98 -5.54 -5.46
CA ASP A 35 14.93 -4.71 -4.86
C ASP A 35 15.35 -3.25 -4.66
N ALA A 36 16.65 -3.01 -4.39
CA ALA A 36 17.19 -1.67 -4.21
C ALA A 36 17.15 -0.82 -5.50
N GLU A 37 17.08 -1.44 -6.69
CA GLU A 37 16.90 -0.73 -7.96
C GLU A 37 15.46 -0.22 -8.14
N ASP A 38 14.48 -0.87 -7.51
CA ASP A 38 13.07 -0.47 -7.56
C ASP A 38 12.74 0.66 -6.58
N GLY A 39 13.48 0.77 -5.48
CA GLY A 39 13.34 1.86 -4.52
C GLY A 39 13.84 1.52 -3.11
N PRO A 40 13.75 2.48 -2.18
CA PRO A 40 14.13 2.27 -0.79
C PRO A 40 13.17 1.30 -0.08
N PRO A 41 13.56 0.68 1.05
CA PRO A 41 12.76 -0.35 1.71
C PRO A 41 11.42 0.18 2.25
N GLU A 42 11.35 1.47 2.59
CA GLU A 42 10.11 2.12 3.01
C GLU A 42 9.11 2.40 1.88
N LEU A 43 9.46 2.16 0.61
CA LEU A 43 8.54 2.33 -0.52
C LEU A 43 7.61 1.11 -0.63
N LEU A 44 6.42 1.21 -0.04
CA LEU A 44 5.47 0.11 0.05
C LEU A 44 4.69 -0.14 -1.25
N PHE A 45 4.22 0.92 -1.90
CA PHE A 45 3.37 0.79 -3.09
C PHE A 45 3.44 2.02 -3.99
N ILE A 46 3.39 1.80 -5.31
CA ILE A 46 3.25 2.86 -6.31
C ILE A 46 1.94 2.69 -7.06
N HIS A 47 0.98 3.60 -6.83
CA HIS A 47 -0.23 3.66 -7.64
C HIS A 47 0.07 4.32 -8.99
N GLY A 48 -0.16 3.56 -10.06
CA GLY A 48 0.11 3.94 -11.44
C GLY A 48 -1.10 4.23 -12.31
N GLY A 49 -2.29 4.39 -11.72
CA GLY A 49 -3.54 4.50 -12.47
C GLY A 49 -3.77 5.85 -13.17
N HIS A 50 -3.07 6.92 -12.79
CA HIS A 50 -3.28 8.25 -13.36
C HIS A 50 -2.38 8.53 -14.58
N THR A 51 -2.95 9.21 -15.57
CA THR A 51 -2.29 9.60 -16.82
C THR A 51 -1.93 11.09 -16.90
N ALA A 52 -2.35 11.88 -15.91
CA ALA A 52 -1.96 13.28 -15.73
C ALA A 52 -1.50 13.54 -14.28
N LYS A 53 -0.99 14.74 -14.03
CA LYS A 53 -0.57 15.18 -12.70
C LYS A 53 -1.71 14.97 -11.69
N ILE A 54 -1.38 14.37 -10.56
CA ILE A 54 -2.32 14.23 -9.45
C ILE A 54 -2.43 15.59 -8.76
N SER A 55 -3.66 16.11 -8.69
CA SER A 55 -3.95 17.43 -8.12
C SER A 55 -4.11 17.35 -6.60
N ASP A 56 -4.79 16.32 -6.12
CA ASP A 56 -5.00 16.06 -4.70
C ASP A 56 -5.40 14.59 -4.46
N PHE A 57 -5.33 14.15 -3.21
CA PHE A 57 -5.84 12.86 -2.76
C PHE A 57 -6.22 12.87 -1.28
N SER A 58 -7.05 11.91 -0.89
CA SER A 58 -7.51 11.75 0.49
C SER A 58 -7.62 10.27 0.85
N TRP A 59 -7.16 9.93 2.06
CA TRP A 59 -7.43 8.65 2.68
C TRP A 59 -8.90 8.59 3.12
N ASN A 60 -9.54 7.44 2.95
CA ASN A 60 -10.82 7.19 3.58
C ASN A 60 -10.61 7.08 5.11
N PRO A 61 -11.36 7.83 5.95
CA PRO A 61 -11.23 7.77 7.41
C PRO A 61 -12.01 6.62 8.07
N ASN A 62 -12.84 5.89 7.33
CA ASN A 62 -13.68 4.80 7.85
C ASN A 62 -13.24 3.41 7.36
N GLU A 63 -12.68 3.33 6.16
CA GLU A 63 -12.22 2.07 5.55
C GLU A 63 -10.70 2.12 5.36
N PRO A 64 -9.93 1.27 6.06
CA PRO A 64 -8.49 1.21 5.92
C PRO A 64 -8.04 0.98 4.48
N TRP A 65 -6.89 1.57 4.14
CA TRP A 65 -6.22 1.39 2.84
C TRP A 65 -6.96 1.89 1.59
N ILE A 66 -8.16 2.48 1.73
CA ILE A 66 -8.87 3.12 0.62
C ILE A 66 -8.37 4.57 0.45
N ILE A 67 -8.03 4.92 -0.79
CA ILE A 67 -7.66 6.29 -1.19
C ILE A 67 -8.56 6.73 -2.33
N CYS A 68 -8.97 8.01 -2.29
CA CYS A 68 -9.52 8.72 -3.43
C CYS A 68 -8.47 9.71 -3.95
N SER A 69 -8.13 9.65 -5.24
CA SER A 69 -7.19 10.56 -5.90
C SER A 69 -7.78 11.16 -7.18
N VAL A 70 -7.42 12.41 -7.46
CA VAL A 70 -7.92 13.17 -8.61
C VAL A 70 -6.76 13.75 -9.44
N SER A 71 -6.89 13.75 -10.76
CA SER A 71 -5.87 14.28 -11.68
C SER A 71 -6.41 15.39 -12.60
N GLU A 72 -5.48 16.13 -13.22
CA GLU A 72 -5.78 17.29 -14.08
C GLU A 72 -6.52 16.93 -15.40
N ASP A 73 -6.58 15.65 -15.77
CA ASP A 73 -7.28 15.11 -16.95
C ASP A 73 -8.70 14.61 -16.64
N ASN A 74 -9.33 15.16 -15.60
CA ASN A 74 -10.70 14.88 -15.17
C ASN A 74 -10.95 13.45 -14.66
N ILE A 75 -9.89 12.71 -14.32
CA ILE A 75 -10.01 11.36 -13.75
C ILE A 75 -10.01 11.42 -12.23
N MET A 76 -11.01 10.75 -11.63
CA MET A 76 -11.07 10.42 -10.21
C MET A 76 -11.00 8.91 -10.06
N GLN A 77 -10.18 8.43 -9.13
CA GLN A 77 -10.04 7.00 -8.83
C GLN A 77 -10.24 6.77 -7.34
N VAL A 78 -11.11 5.83 -7.00
CA VAL A 78 -11.18 5.22 -5.67
C VAL A 78 -10.55 3.85 -5.78
N TRP A 79 -9.52 3.60 -4.99
CA TRP A 79 -8.72 2.39 -5.09
C TRP A 79 -8.22 1.94 -3.72
N GLN A 80 -7.87 0.66 -3.64
CA GLN A 80 -7.33 0.00 -2.46
C GLN A 80 -6.22 -0.94 -2.93
N MET A 81 -5.06 -0.90 -2.28
CA MET A 81 -3.99 -1.85 -2.56
C MET A 81 -4.38 -3.25 -2.05
N ALA A 82 -3.81 -4.29 -2.64
CA ALA A 82 -4.09 -5.67 -2.21
C ALA A 82 -3.52 -5.95 -0.81
N GLU A 83 -4.19 -6.81 -0.05
CA GLU A 83 -3.86 -7.09 1.35
C GLU A 83 -2.46 -7.65 1.55
N ASN A 84 -2.03 -8.53 0.65
CA ASN A 84 -0.70 -9.16 0.67
C ASN A 84 0.46 -8.18 0.42
N ILE A 85 0.17 -6.91 0.12
CA ILE A 85 1.21 -5.88 -0.04
C ILE A 85 1.59 -5.30 1.33
N TYR A 86 0.63 -5.18 2.25
CA TYR A 86 0.84 -4.55 3.57
C TYR A 86 0.74 -5.52 4.74
N ASN A 87 0.25 -6.74 4.52
CA ASN A 87 0.22 -7.78 5.54
C ASN A 87 1.39 -8.74 5.33
N ASP A 88 2.37 -8.67 6.24
CA ASP A 88 3.56 -9.54 6.25
C ASP A 88 3.27 -10.89 6.95
N GLU A 89 2.04 -11.13 7.44
CA GLU A 89 1.64 -12.46 7.94
C GLU A 89 1.58 -13.46 6.78
N GLU A 90 2.49 -14.45 6.77
CA GLU A 90 2.32 -15.63 5.92
C GLU A 90 0.95 -16.25 6.20
N PRO A 91 0.21 -16.70 5.17
CA PRO A 91 -1.07 -17.37 5.39
C PRO A 91 -0.84 -18.50 6.39
N ASP A 92 -1.55 -18.42 7.50
CA ASP A 92 -1.50 -19.34 8.64
C ASP A 92 -1.27 -20.76 8.10
N ASN A 93 -0.07 -21.30 8.32
CA ASN A 93 0.31 -22.63 7.84
C ASN A 93 -0.31 -23.68 8.78
N THR A 94 -1.61 -23.55 9.04
CA THR A 94 -2.40 -24.47 9.84
C THR A 94 -2.30 -25.83 9.15
N PRO A 95 -1.57 -26.80 9.73
CA PRO A 95 -1.41 -28.09 9.11
C PRO A 95 -2.80 -28.70 8.91
N ALA A 96 -3.08 -29.25 7.73
CA ALA A 96 -4.38 -29.84 7.41
C ALA A 96 -4.89 -30.85 8.47
N SER A 97 -3.98 -31.42 9.27
CA SER A 97 -4.29 -32.29 10.41
C SER A 97 -5.07 -31.61 11.55
N GLU A 98 -5.02 -30.29 11.70
CA GLU A 98 -5.75 -29.57 12.76
C GLU A 98 -7.20 -29.22 12.34
N LEU A 99 -7.49 -29.19 11.03
CA LEU A 99 -8.85 -29.01 10.50
C LEU A 99 -9.69 -30.30 10.62
N GLU A 100 -9.05 -31.48 10.62
CA GLU A 100 -9.73 -32.77 10.78
C GLU A 100 -10.08 -33.07 12.25
N ALA A 101 -9.40 -32.44 13.21
CA ALA A 101 -9.62 -32.68 14.65
C ALA A 101 -10.84 -31.94 15.23
N GLN A 102 -11.40 -30.96 14.51
CA GLN A 102 -12.60 -30.22 14.92
C GLN A 102 -13.91 -30.78 14.32
N GLY A 103 -13.80 -31.84 13.50
CA GLY A 103 -14.91 -32.47 12.80
C GLY A 103 -15.36 -33.83 13.34
N SER A 104 -14.98 -34.21 14.57
CA SER A 104 -15.42 -35.47 15.20
C SER A 104 -16.22 -35.26 16.48
#